data_AF-A0A4Z2ECR9-F1
#
_entry.id   AF-A0A4Z2ECR9-F1
#
_cell.length_a   1.000
_cell.length_b   1.000
_cell.length_c   1.000
_cell.angle_alpha   90.00
_cell.angle_beta   90.00
_cell.angle_gamma   90.00
#
_symmetry.space_group_name_H-M   'P 1'
#
loop_
_entity.id
_entity.type
_entity.pdbx_description
1 polymer ?
#
loop_
_entity_poly.entity_id
_entity_poly.type
_entity_poly.pdbx_seq_one_letter_code
_entity_poly.pdbx_strand_id
1 'polypeptide(L)'
;MGTIGLQSTLWIIYLTLVVGSLTQSVDANHIGQVCTTWGEYHWKTFDGNFFQLASSCNHVVASQCKESYEHFNIQMRRTLVKDVLSISTILLTFEGTVVEISKTSVIVDEKT
;
A
#
# COMPACT_ATOMS: atom_id res chain seq x y z
N MET A 1 3.11 15.39 58.67
CA MET A 1 2.78 16.35 57.57
C MET A 1 3.86 16.20 56.52
N GLY A 2 3.70 15.73 55.28
CA GLY A 2 2.58 15.21 54.49
C GLY A 2 3.13 14.57 53.20
N THR A 3 3.44 13.27 53.23
CA THR A 3 3.97 12.51 52.06
C THR A 3 2.90 11.67 51.34
N ILE A 4 1.72 11.51 51.94
CA ILE A 4 0.60 10.71 51.40
C ILE A 4 0.05 11.32 50.10
N GLY A 5 0.11 12.66 49.95
CA GLY A 5 -0.34 13.34 48.74
C GLY A 5 0.53 13.06 47.50
N LEU A 6 1.85 12.91 47.68
CA LEU A 6 2.79 12.79 46.57
C LEU A 6 2.75 11.40 45.91
N GLN A 7 2.55 10.35 46.72
CA GLN A 7 2.43 8.97 46.21
C GLN A 7 1.14 8.78 45.39
N SER A 8 0.04 9.40 45.84
CA SER A 8 -1.24 9.39 45.12
C SER A 8 -1.15 10.08 43.77
N THR A 9 -0.45 11.22 43.68
CA THR A 9 -0.25 11.94 42.41
C THR A 9 0.55 11.14 41.39
N LEU A 10 1.57 10.38 41.82
CA LEU A 10 2.37 9.55 40.93
C LEU A 10 1.58 8.39 40.33
N TRP A 11 0.70 7.77 41.14
CA TRP A 11 -0.21 6.73 40.69
C TRP A 11 -1.21 7.24 39.65
N ILE A 12 -1.77 8.43 39.86
CA ILE A 12 -2.70 9.06 38.92
C ILE A 12 -1.99 9.37 37.60
N ILE A 13 -0.77 9.92 37.64
CA ILE A 13 0.02 10.20 36.44
C ILE A 13 0.31 8.91 35.67
N TYR A 14 0.74 7.85 36.36
CA TYR A 14 0.96 6.54 35.76
C TYR A 14 -0.32 6.00 35.10
N LEU A 15 -1.47 6.08 35.78
CA LEU A 15 -2.76 5.65 35.24
C LEU A 15 -3.15 6.46 33.99
N THR A 16 -2.95 7.79 33.99
CA THR A 16 -3.24 8.63 32.82
C THR A 16 -2.31 8.32 31.63
N LEU A 17 -1.04 8.03 31.87
CA LEU A 17 -0.08 7.63 30.83
C LEU A 17 -0.41 6.27 30.22
N VAL A 18 -0.84 5.31 31.04
CA VAL A 18 -1.25 3.98 30.59
C VAL A 18 -2.52 4.06 29.75
N VAL A 19 -3.52 4.84 30.19
CA VAL A 19 -4.78 5.02 29.43
C VAL A 19 -4.54 5.75 28.10
N GLY A 20 -3.68 6.79 28.08
CA GLY A 20 -3.33 7.51 26.85
C GLY A 20 -2.56 6.66 25.82
N SER A 21 -1.82 5.64 26.28
CA SER A 21 -1.10 4.72 25.39
C SER A 21 -2.00 3.67 24.74
N LEU A 22 -3.19 3.43 25.31
CA LEU A 22 -4.15 2.43 24.82
C LEU A 22 -5.12 2.97 23.77
N THR A 23 -5.18 4.29 23.56
CA THR A 23 -5.98 4.89 22.48
C THR A 23 -5.17 4.91 21.19
N GLN A 24 -5.05 3.76 20.51
CA GLN A 24 -4.75 3.77 19.08
C GLN A 24 -6.00 4.33 18.38
N SER A 25 -5.98 5.59 17.97
CA SER A 25 -6.94 6.08 17.00
C SER A 25 -6.67 5.32 15.70
N VAL A 26 -7.52 4.34 15.37
CA VAL A 26 -7.55 3.77 14.03
C VAL A 26 -7.96 4.92 13.12
N ASP A 27 -6.98 5.55 12.48
CA ASP A 27 -7.24 6.56 11.48
C ASP A 27 -8.03 5.87 10.36
N ALA A 28 -9.32 6.19 10.26
CA ALA A 28 -10.19 5.68 9.21
C ALA A 28 -9.75 6.18 7.82
N ASN A 29 -8.74 7.06 7.76
CA ASN A 29 -8.10 7.50 6.56
C ASN A 29 -7.21 6.40 5.95
N HIS A 30 -7.57 5.97 4.76
CA HIS A 30 -6.84 4.97 3.97
C HIS A 30 -5.63 5.55 3.22
N ILE A 31 -5.30 6.84 3.42
CA ILE A 31 -4.16 7.51 2.75
C ILE A 31 -2.86 6.71 2.91
N GLY A 32 -2.63 6.08 4.07
CA GLY A 32 -1.46 5.24 4.38
C GLY A 32 -1.67 3.72 4.24
N GLN A 33 -2.64 3.27 3.43
CA GLN A 33 -2.94 1.84 3.26
C GLN A 33 -3.14 1.39 1.81
N VAL A 34 -3.31 2.33 0.88
CA VAL A 34 -3.62 2.05 -0.53
C VAL A 34 -2.56 2.64 -1.44
N CYS A 35 -1.84 1.78 -2.16
CA CYS A 35 -0.98 2.18 -3.27
C CYS A 35 -1.83 2.54 -4.49
N THR A 36 -1.58 3.70 -5.10
CA THR A 36 -2.37 4.19 -6.24
C THR A 36 -1.48 4.80 -7.31
N THR A 37 -1.89 4.71 -8.57
CA THR A 37 -1.24 5.41 -9.67
C THR A 37 -2.28 5.98 -10.63
N TRP A 38 -2.03 7.17 -11.17
CA TRP A 38 -3.00 7.90 -12.00
C TRP A 38 -2.29 8.82 -12.98
N GLY A 39 -3.04 9.28 -13.99
CA GLY A 39 -2.59 10.29 -14.94
C GLY A 39 -1.22 10.01 -15.56
N GLU A 40 -0.44 11.08 -15.73
CA GLU A 40 0.87 11.05 -16.34
C GLU A 40 1.96 10.71 -15.31
N TYR A 41 2.16 9.42 -15.08
CA TYR A 41 3.25 8.88 -14.25
C TYR A 41 3.19 9.23 -12.76
N HIS A 42 2.04 9.61 -12.21
CA HIS A 42 1.91 9.85 -10.77
C HIS A 42 1.73 8.56 -9.98
N TRP A 43 2.39 8.48 -8.84
CA TRP A 43 2.32 7.36 -7.91
C TRP A 43 2.12 7.87 -6.48
N LYS A 44 1.39 7.08 -5.70
CA LYS A 44 1.33 7.17 -4.24
C LYS A 44 1.61 5.79 -3.68
N THR A 45 2.62 5.68 -2.82
CA THR A 45 2.99 4.44 -2.13
C THR A 45 1.97 4.08 -1.04
N PHE A 46 2.10 2.88 -0.47
CA PHE A 46 1.28 2.45 0.67
C PHE A 46 1.43 3.38 1.88
N ASP A 47 2.64 3.88 2.17
CA ASP A 47 2.91 4.80 3.29
C ASP A 47 2.58 6.28 2.97
N GLY A 48 1.94 6.55 1.83
CA GLY A 48 1.43 7.88 1.49
C GLY A 48 2.42 8.82 0.81
N ASN A 49 3.58 8.34 0.35
CA ASN A 49 4.56 9.16 -0.37
C ASN A 49 4.15 9.34 -1.84
N PHE A 50 4.25 10.58 -2.32
CA PHE A 50 3.93 10.95 -3.70
C PHE A 50 5.20 11.13 -4.53
N PHE A 51 5.22 10.56 -5.74
CA PHE A 51 6.30 10.76 -6.69
C PHE A 51 5.83 10.63 -8.14
N GLN A 52 6.68 11.06 -9.07
CA GLN A 52 6.51 10.84 -10.50
C GLN A 52 7.63 9.94 -11.03
N LEU A 53 7.27 8.96 -11.86
CA LEU A 53 8.23 8.06 -12.50
C LEU A 53 7.87 7.87 -13.97
N ALA A 54 8.45 8.75 -14.81
CA ALA A 54 8.27 8.74 -16.25
C ALA A 54 9.00 7.56 -16.90
N SER A 55 8.31 6.43 -17.04
CA SER A 55 8.87 5.23 -17.62
C SER A 55 7.79 4.37 -18.28
N SER A 56 8.14 3.83 -19.45
CA SER A 56 7.34 2.85 -20.21
C SER A 56 7.81 1.40 -20.01
N CYS A 57 8.78 1.19 -19.11
CA CYS A 57 9.22 -0.14 -18.72
C CYS A 57 8.11 -0.87 -17.95
N ASN A 58 8.30 -2.17 -17.78
CA ASN A 58 7.49 -2.97 -16.88
C ASN A 58 7.97 -2.74 -15.43
N HIS A 59 7.05 -2.43 -14.53
CA HIS A 59 7.35 -2.10 -13.14
C HIS A 59 6.65 -3.07 -12.19
N VAL A 60 7.37 -3.54 -11.17
CA VAL A 60 6.76 -4.21 -10.02
C VAL A 60 6.09 -3.14 -9.15
N VAL A 61 4.77 -3.18 -9.08
CA VAL A 61 3.95 -2.25 -8.30
C VAL A 61 3.90 -2.67 -6.84
N ALA A 62 3.73 -3.97 -6.60
CA ALA A 62 3.74 -4.58 -5.29
C ALA A 62 4.11 -6.06 -5.43
N SER A 63 4.88 -6.57 -4.48
CA SER A 63 5.20 -7.99 -4.39
C SER A 63 5.44 -8.39 -2.95
N GLN A 64 5.21 -9.67 -2.64
CA GLN A 64 5.62 -10.23 -1.36
C GLN A 64 7.10 -10.59 -1.40
N CYS A 65 7.91 -9.82 -0.68
CA CYS A 65 9.34 -10.07 -0.55
C CYS A 65 9.64 -10.84 0.75
N LYS A 66 10.76 -11.58 0.77
CA LYS A 66 11.38 -12.22 1.96
C LYS A 66 10.78 -13.57 2.40
N GLU A 67 9.97 -14.19 1.56
CA GLU A 67 9.56 -15.58 1.75
C GLU A 67 10.26 -16.50 0.74
N SER A 68 10.26 -17.80 1.03
CA SER A 68 10.80 -18.82 0.11
C SER A 68 9.97 -18.96 -1.17
N TYR A 69 8.73 -18.45 -1.14
CA TYR A 69 7.78 -18.45 -2.23
C TYR A 69 7.13 -17.07 -2.35
N GLU A 70 6.86 -16.62 -3.57
CA GLU A 70 6.17 -15.36 -3.83
C GLU A 70 4.68 -15.63 -3.97
N HIS A 71 3.90 -15.34 -2.92
CA HIS A 71 2.45 -15.54 -2.97
C HIS A 71 1.75 -14.58 -3.93
N PHE A 72 2.26 -13.35 -4.07
CA PHE A 72 1.76 -12.41 -5.07
C PHE A 72 2.83 -11.52 -5.68
N ASN A 73 2.65 -11.21 -6.96
CA ASN A 73 3.44 -10.27 -7.73
C ASN A 73 2.52 -9.45 -8.63
N ILE A 74 2.58 -8.13 -8.52
CA ILE A 74 1.80 -7.20 -9.34
C ILE A 74 2.75 -6.39 -10.19
N GLN A 75 2.65 -6.53 -11.50
CA GLN A 75 3.42 -5.77 -12.46
C GLN A 75 2.51 -4.91 -13.33
N MET A 76 3.00 -3.73 -13.69
CA MET A 76 2.26 -2.82 -14.55
C MET A 76 3.19 -2.20 -15.59
N ARG A 77 2.68 -2.10 -16.81
CA ARG A 77 3.35 -1.44 -17.92
C ARG A 77 2.49 -0.33 -18.48
N ARG A 78 3.14 0.79 -18.80
CA ARG A 78 2.58 1.89 -19.58
C ARG A 78 3.10 1.91 -20.99
N THR A 79 2.24 2.31 -21.93
CA THR A 79 2.63 2.60 -23.32
C THR A 79 1.87 3.80 -23.85
N LEU A 80 2.45 4.48 -24.84
CA LEU A 80 1.75 5.47 -25.63
C LEU A 80 0.86 4.77 -26.65
N VAL A 81 -0.46 4.98 -26.54
CA VAL A 81 -1.44 4.47 -27.52
C VAL A 81 -2.08 5.69 -28.16
N LYS A 82 -1.79 5.94 -29.45
CA LYS A 82 -2.21 7.16 -30.16
C LYS A 82 -1.81 8.43 -29.41
N ASP A 83 -0.54 8.49 -28.99
CA ASP A 83 0.07 9.60 -28.22
C ASP A 83 -0.55 9.86 -26.84
N VAL A 84 -1.48 9.02 -26.37
CA VAL A 84 -2.02 9.07 -25.02
C VAL A 84 -1.33 8.05 -24.15
N LEU A 85 -0.71 8.49 -23.07
CA LEU A 85 -0.14 7.60 -22.07
C LEU A 85 -1.25 6.79 -21.40
N SER A 86 -1.14 5.47 -21.49
CA SER A 86 -2.11 4.56 -20.89
C SER A 86 -1.42 3.41 -20.19
N ILE A 87 -2.06 2.90 -19.15
CA ILE A 87 -1.75 1.57 -18.62
C ILE A 87 -2.15 0.56 -19.69
N SER A 88 -1.18 -0.20 -20.21
CA SER A 88 -1.40 -1.14 -21.31
C SER A 88 -1.73 -2.53 -20.79
N THR A 89 -0.98 -2.97 -19.78
CA THR A 89 -1.05 -4.31 -19.22
C THR A 89 -0.79 -4.24 -17.72
N ILE A 90 -1.62 -4.94 -16.96
CA ILE A 90 -1.36 -5.28 -15.55
C ILE A 90 -1.28 -6.80 -15.48
N LEU A 91 -0.19 -7.31 -14.93
CA LEU A 91 0.02 -8.73 -14.70
C LEU A 91 -0.03 -8.99 -13.20
N LEU A 92 -0.97 -9.82 -12.77
CA LEU A 92 -1.10 -10.27 -11.40
C LEU A 92 -0.78 -11.76 -11.34
N THR A 93 0.24 -12.12 -10.59
CA THR A 93 0.47 -13.50 -10.18
C THR A 93 -0.01 -13.66 -8.75
N PHE A 94 -0.86 -14.65 -8.48
CA PHE A 94 -1.33 -14.99 -7.13
C PHE A 94 -1.36 -16.50 -6.95
N GLU A 95 -0.55 -17.04 -6.03
CA GLU A 95 -0.46 -18.49 -5.75
C GLU A 95 -0.28 -19.34 -7.04
N GLY A 96 0.50 -18.82 -7.99
CA GLY A 96 0.75 -19.45 -9.29
C GLY A 96 -0.33 -19.21 -10.36
N THR A 97 -1.48 -18.63 -10.00
CA THR A 97 -2.50 -18.17 -10.98
C THR A 97 -2.02 -16.88 -11.64
N VAL A 98 -2.08 -16.79 -12.96
CA VAL A 98 -1.67 -15.61 -13.72
C VAL A 98 -2.89 -14.92 -14.30
N VAL A 99 -3.11 -13.66 -13.91
CA VAL A 99 -4.17 -12.81 -14.43
C VAL A 99 -3.54 -11.66 -15.22
N GLU A 100 -3.79 -11.63 -16.52
CA GLU A 100 -3.40 -10.53 -17.39
C GLU A 100 -4.61 -9.63 -17.67
N ILE A 101 -4.50 -8.37 -17.27
CA ILE A 101 -5.53 -7.35 -17.51
C ILE A 101 -5.00 -6.40 -18.58
N SER A 102 -5.75 -6.28 -19.67
CA SER A 102 -5.54 -5.31 -20.73
C SER A 102 -6.68 -4.29 -20.74
N LYS A 103 -6.64 -3.34 -21.67
CA LYS A 103 -7.73 -2.35 -21.84
C LYS A 103 -9.10 -2.98 -22.14
N THR A 104 -9.12 -4.16 -22.75
CA THR A 104 -10.33 -4.75 -23.33
C THR A 104 -10.62 -6.16 -22.84
N SER A 105 -9.67 -6.81 -22.18
CA SER A 105 -9.80 -8.20 -21.76
C SER A 105 -9.14 -8.43 -20.41
N VAL A 106 -9.64 -9.46 -19.74
CA VAL A 106 -8.99 -10.10 -18.60
C VAL A 106 -8.78 -11.56 -19.00
N ILE A 107 -7.54 -12.03 -18.89
CA ILE A 107 -7.15 -13.41 -19.23
C ILE A 107 -6.65 -14.05 -17.95
N VAL A 108 -7.12 -15.26 -17.65
CA VAL A 108 -6.72 -16.03 -16.47
C VAL A 108 -6.11 -17.35 -16.93
N ASP A 109 -4.85 -17.61 -16.59
CA ASP A 109 -4.13 -18.83 -16.98
C ASP A 109 -4.23 -19.14 -18.48
N GLU A 110 -4.01 -18.12 -19.30
CA GLU A 110 -4.09 -18.18 -20.78
C GLU A 110 -5.50 -18.54 -21.32
N LYS A 111 -6.52 -18.60 -20.46
CA LYS A 111 -7.91 -18.82 -20.82
C LYS A 111 -8.71 -17.54 -20.67
N THR A 112 -9.59 -17.31 -21.64
CA THR A 112 -10.47 -16.13 -21.73
C THR A 112 -11.84 -16.44 -21.15
#